data_AF-A0A9E4YPR5-F1
#
_entry.id   AF-A0A9E4YPR5-F1
#
_cell.length_a   1.000
_cell.length_b   1.000
_cell.length_c   1.000
_cell.angle_alpha   90.00
_cell.angle_beta   90.00
_cell.angle_gamma   90.00
#
_symmetry.space_group_name_H-M   'P 1'
#
loop_
_entity.id
_entity.type
_entity.pdbx_description
1 polymer ?
#
loop_
_entity_poly.entity_id
_entity_poly.type
_entity_poly.pdbx_seq_one_letter_code
_entity_poly.pdbx_strand_id
1 'polypeptide(L)' 'EALRGPLTSGGRTMAQGALAYIWALDSRMIPIPGFKTVEQVQQNAGAMEFGPLGDDAVRRVHQIVADLLTSLG' A
#
# COMPACT_ATOMS: atom_id res chain seq x y z
N GLU A 1 7.13 -4.14 10.64
CA GLU A 1 5.92 -4.80 11.17
C GLU A 1 4.72 -3.86 11.26
N ALA A 2 4.85 -2.68 11.86
CA ALA A 2 3.77 -1.71 12.05
C ALA A 2 2.92 -1.38 10.79
N LEU A 3 3.55 -1.29 9.61
CA LEU A 3 2.86 -1.02 8.35
C LEU A 3 1.98 -2.17 7.85
N ARG A 4 2.19 -3.41 8.31
CA ARG A 4 1.45 -4.57 7.80
C ARG A 4 -0.06 -4.43 8.06
N GLY A 5 -0.44 -4.05 9.28
CA GLY A 5 -1.84 -3.86 9.66
C GLY A 5 -2.65 -2.95 8.72
N PRO A 6 -2.28 -1.67 8.54
CA PRO A 6 -3.03 -0.77 7.66
C PRO A 6 -2.98 -1.20 6.18
N LEU A 7 -1.83 -1.70 5.68
CA LEU A 7 -1.68 -2.04 4.27
C LEU A 7 -2.39 -3.35 3.87
N THR A 8 -2.48 -4.34 4.76
CA THR A 8 -3.16 -5.62 4.47
C THR A 8 -4.63 -5.64 4.90
N SER A 9 -5.18 -4.49 5.29
CA SER A 9 -6.59 -4.38 5.65
C SER A 9 -7.50 -4.80 4.49
N GLY A 10 -8.65 -5.40 4.80
CA GLY A 10 -9.60 -5.87 3.79
C GLY A 10 -9.12 -7.09 2.98
N GLY A 11 -8.12 -7.85 3.46
CA GLY A 11 -7.64 -9.07 2.79
C GLY A 11 -6.57 -8.85 1.74
N ARG A 12 -6.08 -7.60 1.58
CA ARG A 12 -4.98 -7.25 0.67
C ARG A 12 -3.68 -7.95 1.07
N THR A 13 -2.86 -8.30 0.09
CA THR A 13 -1.46 -8.63 0.34
C THR A 13 -0.64 -7.36 0.56
N MET A 14 0.61 -7.49 1.03
CA MET A 14 1.48 -6.32 1.23
C MET A 14 1.71 -5.51 -0.06
N ALA A 15 1.90 -6.21 -1.19
CA ALA A 15 2.09 -5.56 -2.49
C ALA A 15 0.83 -4.82 -2.94
N GLN A 16 -0.34 -5.45 -2.79
CA GLN A 16 -1.62 -4.84 -3.11
C GLN A 16 -1.92 -3.63 -2.24
N GLY A 17 -1.64 -3.72 -0.94
CA GLY A 17 -1.75 -2.61 -0.01
C GLY A 17 -0.87 -1.41 -0.38
N ALA A 18 0.37 -1.66 -0.81
CA ALA A 18 1.28 -0.61 -1.25
C ALA A 18 0.79 0.07 -2.54
N LEU A 19 0.29 -0.69 -3.51
CA LEU A 19 -0.30 -0.14 -4.74
C LEU A 19 -1.57 0.67 -4.43
N ALA A 20 -2.46 0.13 -3.58
CA ALA A 20 -3.66 0.82 -3.11
C ALA A 20 -3.34 2.12 -2.36
N TYR A 21 -2.26 2.14 -1.57
CA TYR A 21 -1.78 3.34 -0.89
C TYR A 21 -1.37 4.42 -1.91
N ILE A 22 -0.61 4.06 -2.94
CA ILE A 22 -0.20 5.02 -3.99
C ILE A 22 -1.43 5.64 -4.67
N TRP A 23 -2.43 4.85 -5.03
CA TRP A 23 -3.67 5.36 -5.64
C TRP A 23 -4.49 6.25 -4.70
N ALA A 24 -4.39 6.07 -3.39
CA ALA A 24 -5.09 6.91 -2.41
C ALA A 24 -4.46 8.31 -2.28
N LEU A 25 -3.20 8.48 -2.67
CA LEU A 25 -2.51 9.77 -2.61
C LEU A 25 -2.97 10.72 -3.71
N ASP A 26 -3.14 10.21 -4.93
CA ASP A 26 -3.66 10.99 -6.06
C ASP A 26 -4.17 10.03 -7.16
N SER A 27 -5.34 10.33 -7.71
CA SER A 27 -5.96 9.59 -8.82
C SER A 27 -5.08 9.49 -10.09
N ARG A 28 -4.08 10.36 -10.24
CA ARG A 28 -3.15 10.41 -11.38
C ARG A 28 -1.89 9.56 -11.17
N MET A 29 -1.68 8.99 -9.98
CA MET A 29 -0.52 8.13 -9.74
C MET A 29 -0.76 6.75 -10.36
N ILE A 30 0.01 6.43 -11.40
CA ILE A 30 -0.01 5.13 -12.06
C ILE A 30 1.27 4.36 -11.69
N PRO A 31 1.24 3.50 -10.65
CA PRO A 31 2.41 2.75 -10.24
C PRO A 31 2.83 1.74 -11.32
N ILE A 32 4.13 1.60 -11.55
CA ILE A 32 4.72 0.61 -12.45
C ILE A 32 5.44 -0.43 -11.58
N PRO A 33 4.73 -1.45 -11.06
CA PRO A 33 5.35 -2.44 -10.19
C PRO A 33 6.26 -3.37 -10.97
N GLY A 34 7.46 -3.62 -10.42
CA GLY A 34 8.34 -4.67 -10.91
C GLY A 34 7.83 -6.07 -10.56
N PHE A 35 8.15 -7.04 -11.40
CA PHE A 35 7.84 -8.46 -11.20
C PHE A 35 8.91 -9.33 -11.88
N LYS A 36 9.06 -10.57 -11.39
CA LYS A 36 9.92 -11.62 -11.95
C LYS A 36 9.13 -12.88 -12.33
N THR A 37 7.92 -13.04 -11.82
CA THR A 37 7.07 -14.21 -12.06
C THR A 37 5.65 -13.80 -12.44
N VAL A 38 4.90 -14.72 -13.05
CA VAL A 38 3.51 -14.49 -13.46
C VAL A 38 2.60 -14.29 -12.25
N GLU A 39 2.84 -15.00 -11.15
CA GLU A 39 2.06 -14.89 -9.92
C GLU A 39 2.18 -13.48 -9.33
N GLN A 40 3.36 -12.86 -9.42
CA GLN A 40 3.55 -11.48 -8.99
C GLN A 40 2.77 -10.49 -9.87
N VAL A 41 2.73 -10.73 -11.19
CA VAL A 41 1.90 -9.92 -12.10
C VAL A 41 0.43 -10.02 -11.72
N GLN A 42 -0.06 -11.24 -11.51
CA GLN A 42 -1.45 -11.50 -11.13
C GLN A 42 -1.78 -10.86 -9.78
N GLN A 43 -0.90 -11.00 -8.79
CA GLN A 43 -1.08 -10.39 -7.47
C GLN A 43 -1.10 -8.86 -7.53
N ASN A 44 -0.18 -8.25 -8.28
CA ASN A 44 -0.12 -6.80 -8.46
C ASN A 44 -1.36 -6.28 -9.19
N ALA A 45 -1.79 -6.94 -10.26
CA ALA A 45 -3.01 -6.59 -11.00
C ALA A 45 -4.26 -6.74 -10.14
N GLY A 46 -4.32 -7.78 -9.29
CA GLY A 46 -5.41 -8.00 -8.35
C GLY A 46 -5.59 -6.88 -7.32
N ALA A 47 -4.61 -5.97 -7.15
CA ALA A 47 -4.79 -4.77 -6.33
C ALA A 47 -5.96 -3.90 -6.82
N MET A 48 -6.27 -3.94 -8.12
CA MET A 48 -7.38 -3.17 -8.71
C MET A 48 -8.75 -3.56 -8.16
N GLU A 49 -8.94 -4.82 -7.73
CA GLU A 49 -10.20 -5.27 -7.12
C GLU A 49 -10.50 -4.57 -5.79
N PHE A 50 -9.47 -4.07 -5.13
CA PHE A 50 -9.58 -3.37 -3.86
C PHE A 50 -9.69 -1.85 -3.98
N GLY A 51 -9.24 -1.29 -5.11
CA GLY A 51 -9.16 0.16 -5.32
C GLY A 51 -8.20 0.88 -4.35
N PRO A 52 -8.30 2.22 -4.25
CA PRO A 52 -7.51 3.02 -3.32
C PRO A 52 -7.65 2.57 -1.87
N LEU A 53 -6.60 2.74 -1.09
CA LEU A 53 -6.63 2.52 0.36
C LEU A 53 -7.53 3.58 1.02
N GLY A 54 -8.31 3.20 2.04
CA GLY A 54 -9.18 4.15 2.74
C GLY A 54 -8.42 5.15 3.61
N ASP A 55 -9.00 6.34 3.80
CA ASP A 55 -8.38 7.48 4.50
C ASP A 55 -7.84 7.12 5.89
N ASP A 56 -8.55 6.30 6.66
CA ASP A 56 -8.12 5.87 7.99
C ASP A 56 -6.82 5.07 7.95
N ALA A 57 -6.68 4.19 6.97
CA ALA A 57 -5.47 3.39 6.80
C ALA A 57 -4.32 4.25 6.27
N VAL A 58 -4.59 5.22 5.38
CA VAL A 58 -3.60 6.22 4.93
C VAL A 58 -3.08 7.05 6.11
N ARG A 59 -3.98 7.58 6.95
CA ARG A 59 -3.60 8.32 8.17
C ARG A 59 -2.71 7.50 9.09
N ARG A 60 -3.03 6.21 9.26
CA ARG A 60 -2.22 5.30 10.09
C ARG A 60 -0.84 5.04 9.48
N VAL A 61 -0.73 4.90 8.16
CA VAL A 61 0.57 4.81 7.47
C VAL A 61 1.40 6.07 7.71
N HIS A 62 0.80 7.26 7.56
CA HIS A 62 1.50 8.52 7.80
C HIS A 62 2.00 8.63 9.25
N GLN A 63 1.19 8.28 10.24
CA GLN A 63 1.59 8.29 11.65
C GLN A 63 2.80 7.38 11.89
N ILE A 64 2.73 6.13 11.39
CA ILE A 64 3.81 5.15 11.57
C ILE A 64 5.12 5.66 10.95
N VAL A 65 5.06 6.24 9.74
CA VAL A 65 6.25 6.79 9.06
C VAL A 65 6.79 8.00 9.83
N ALA A 66 5.93 8.89 10.30
CA ALA A 66 6.34 10.05 11.10
C ALA A 66 7.05 9.61 12.40
N ASP A 67 6.46 8.68 13.15
CA ASP A 67 7.04 8.17 14.40
C ASP A 67 8.43 7.54 14.17
N LEU A 68 8.58 6.77 13.08
CA LEU A 68 9.87 6.19 12.69
C LEU A 68 10.90 7.27 12.39
N LEU A 69 10.54 8.32 11.64
CA LEU A 69 11.44 9.42 11.33
C LEU A 69 11.85 10.20 12.59
N THR A 70 10.93 10.40 13.53
CA THR A 70 11.23 11.05 14.81
C THR A 70 12.17 10.20 15.68
N SER A 71 12.03 8.88 15.68
CA SER A 71 12.91 7.98 16.46
C SER A 71 14.34 7.84 15.91
N LEU A 72 14.58 8.29 14.68
CA LEU A 72 15.87 8.22 13.99
C LEU A 72 16.70 9.52 14.11
N GLY A 73 16.12 10.58 14.67
CA GLY A 73 16.80 11.85 15.01
C GLY A 73 17.02 11.97 16.50
#